data_AF-G8U1A0-F1
#
_entry.id   AF-G8U1A0-F1
#
_cell.length_a   1.000
_cell.length_b   1.000
_cell.length_c   1.000
_cell.angle_alpha   90.00
_cell.angle_beta   90.00
_cell.angle_gamma   90.00
#
_symmetry.space_group_name_H-M   'P 1'
#
loop_
_entity.id
_entity.type
_entity.pdbx_description
1 polymer ?
#
loop_
_entity_poly.entity_id
_entity_poly.type
_entity_poly.pdbx_seq_one_letter_code
_entity_poly.pdbx_strand_id
1 'polypeptide(L)' 'MRLTSRDVHFCATCVWIRHVAPHRFICRRLGWETRPRWKFRCWTPRPEYMRQDEP' A
#
# COMPACT_ATOMS: atom_id res chain seq x y z
N MET A 1 -1.11 -22.04 9.38
CA MET A 1 -0.18 -21.45 8.39
C MET A 1 0.07 -19.99 8.78
N ARG A 2 1.18 -19.69 9.47
CA ARG A 2 1.56 -18.31 9.79
C ARG A 2 2.55 -17.84 8.74
N LEU A 3 2.11 -16.99 7.82
CA LEU A 3 3.02 -16.34 6.87
C LEU A 3 3.64 -15.11 7.56
N THR A 4 4.75 -15.39 8.23
CA THR A 4 5.75 -14.43 8.68
C THR A 4 6.49 -13.87 7.47
N SER A 5 6.25 -12.61 7.11
CA SER A 5 7.28 -11.63 6.74
C SER A 5 6.58 -10.34 6.36
N ARG A 6 6.71 -9.30 7.20
CA ARG A 6 6.23 -7.94 6.90
C ARG A 6 7.19 -7.28 5.90
N ASP A 7 7.41 -7.91 4.75
CA ASP A 7 8.01 -7.27 3.58
C ASP A 7 6.95 -6.36 2.99
N VAL A 8 6.91 -5.11 3.47
CA VAL A 8 5.93 -4.11 3.05
C VAL A 8 6.21 -3.73 1.59
N HIS A 9 5.69 -4.54 0.67
CA HIS A 9 5.59 -4.22 -0.74
C HIS A 9 4.66 -3.02 -0.90
N PHE A 10 4.92 -2.18 -1.90
CA PHE A 10 3.97 -1.19 -2.36
C PHE A 10 2.64 -1.88 -2.69
N CYS A 11 1.72 -1.84 -1.73
CA CYS A 11 0.47 -2.55 -1.86
C CYS A 11 -0.55 -1.56 -2.44
N ALA A 12 -1.10 -1.91 -3.61
CA ALA A 12 -2.23 -1.19 -4.21
C ALA A 12 -3.45 -1.09 -3.26
N THR A 13 -3.44 -1.87 -2.18
CA THR A 13 -4.42 -1.88 -1.09
C THR A 13 -4.29 -0.74 -0.09
N CYS A 14 -3.24 0.10 -0.19
CA CYS A 14 -3.07 1.25 0.69
C CYS A 14 -4.12 2.35 0.40
N VAL A 15 -4.68 2.94 1.46
CA VAL A 15 -5.70 3.99 1.36
C VAL A 15 -5.20 5.27 0.70
N TRP A 16 -3.90 5.54 0.81
CA TRP A 16 -3.27 6.74 0.24
C TRP A 16 -2.97 6.63 -1.26
N ILE A 17 -3.01 5.42 -1.81
CA ILE A 17 -2.67 5.19 -3.22
C ILE A 17 -3.90 5.43 -4.10
N ARG A 18 -3.71 6.25 -5.13
CA ARG A 18 -4.70 6.50 -6.19
C ARG A 18 -4.14 6.06 -7.54
N HIS A 19 -4.96 5.33 -8.28
CA HIS A 19 -4.71 5.06 -9.69
C HIS A 19 -5.18 6.25 -10.51
N VAL A 20 -4.27 6.87 -11.26
CA VAL A 20 -4.58 8.08 -12.05
C VAL A 20 -4.61 7.83 -13.54
N ALA A 21 -3.84 6.84 -14.01
CA ALA A 21 -3.76 6.41 -15.39
C ALA A 21 -3.19 4.98 -15.40
N PRO A 22 -3.38 4.21 -16.48
CA PRO A 22 -2.79 2.87 -16.60
C PRO A 22 -1.29 2.91 -16.26
N HIS A 23 -0.88 2.05 -15.32
CA HIS A 23 0.48 1.96 -14.77
C HIS A 23 0.99 3.18 -13.96
N ARG A 24 0.15 4.20 -13.72
CA ARG A 24 0.48 5.36 -12.89
C ARG A 24 -0.31 5.35 -11.60
N PHE A 25 0.42 5.26 -10.49
CA PHE A 25 -0.11 5.34 -9.14
C PHE A 25 0.49 6.54 -8.44
N ILE A 26 -0.34 7.35 -7.77
CA ILE A 26 0.12 8.50 -6.99
C ILE A 26 -0.21 8.28 -5.52
N CYS A 27 0.74 8.57 -4.65
CA CYS A 27 0.50 8.60 -3.21
C CYS A 27 -0.05 9.98 -2.83
N ARG A 28 -1.31 10.05 -2.39
CA ARG A 28 -1.93 11.30 -1.92
C ARG A 28 -1.22 11.90 -0.71
N ARG A 29 -0.57 11.07 0.13
CA ARG A 29 0.16 11.52 1.31
C ARG A 29 1.46 12.26 0.95
N LEU A 30 2.18 11.80 -0.08
CA LEU A 30 3.46 12.36 -0.50
C LEU A 30 3.33 13.31 -1.70
N GLY A 31 2.25 13.19 -2.48
CA GLY A 31 2.04 13.91 -3.73
C GLY A 31 2.85 13.39 -4.91
N TRP A 32 3.55 12.26 -4.77
CA TRP A 32 4.48 11.76 -5.79
C TRP A 32 3.94 10.52 -6.51
N GLU A 33 4.39 10.34 -7.77
CA GLU A 33 4.22 9.08 -8.49
C GLU A 33 4.92 7.96 -7.70
N THR A 34 4.30 6.79 -7.72
CA THR A 34 4.74 5.61 -7.02
C THR A 34 4.66 4.40 -7.95
N ARG A 35 5.54 3.43 -7.73
CA ARG A 35 5.61 2.24 -8.59
C ARG A 35 5.48 0.96 -7.76
N PRO A 36 4.90 -0.12 -8.32
CA PRO A 36 4.76 -1.41 -7.64
C PRO A 36 6.04 -2.02 -7.10
N ARG A 37 7.19 -1.67 -7.69
CA ARG A 37 8.52 -2.15 -7.27
C ARG A 37 9.12 -1.36 -6.11
N TRP A 38 8.53 -0.24 -5.72
CA TRP A 38 9.08 0.61 -4.66
C TRP A 38 8.71 0.04 -3.29
N LYS A 39 9.57 0.23 -2.29
CA LYS A 39 9.32 -0.21 -0.92
C LYS A 39 9.14 1.04 -0.05
N PHE A 40 7.97 1.17 0.56
CA PHE A 40 7.67 2.28 1.46
C PHE A 40 7.36 1.74 2.85
N ARG A 41 7.89 2.38 3.90
CA ARG A 41 7.55 2.04 5.29
C ARG A 41 6.18 2.56 5.73
N CYS A 42 5.43 3.23 4.86
CA CYS A 42 4.06 3.66 5.15
C CYS A 42 3.06 2.68 4.52
N TRP A 43 2.31 1.95 5.35
CA TRP A 43 1.18 1.14 4.90
C TRP A 43 -0.01 1.39 5.81
N THR A 44 -1.12 1.82 5.20
CA THR A 44 -2.42 1.97 5.87
C THR A 44 -3.43 1.26 4.99
N PRO A 45 -3.86 0.04 5.33
CA PRO A 45 -4.80 -0.72 4.50
C PRO A 45 -6.12 0.04 4.34
N ARG A 46 -6.76 -0.09 3.17
CA ARG A 46 -8.16 0.33 3.01
C ARG A 46 -9.04 -0.52 3.94
N PRO A 47 -10.19 0.00 4.39
CA PRO A 47 -11.11 -0.71 5.28
C PRO A 47 -11.49 -2.11 4.76
N GLU A 48 -11.62 -2.28 3.44
CA GLU A 48 -11.89 -3.59 2.81
C GLU A 48 -10.76 -4.62 3.01
N TYR A 49 -9.53 -4.17 3.22
CA TYR A 49 -8.36 -5.02 3.48
C TYR A 49 -7.94 -5.03 4.96
N MET A 50 -8.71 -4.40 5.85
CA MET A 50 -8.50 -4.52 7.29
C MET A 50 -8.95 -5.91 7.75
N ARG A 51 -8.04 -6.88 7.74
CA ARG A 51 -8.11 -7.99 8.70
C ARG A 51 -7.40 -7.52 9.95
N GLN A 52 -8.11 -7.62 11.09
CA GLN A 52 -7.64 -7.22 12.41
C GLN A 52 -6.36 -7.99 12.76
N ASP A 53 -5.20 -7.38 12.54
CA ASP A 53 -4.04 -7.67 13.38
C ASP A 53 -4.18 -6.69 14.55
N GLU A 54 -5.02 -7.09 15.50
CA GLU A 54 -5.07 -6.52 16.86
C GLU A 54 -3.68 -6.63 17.52
N PRO A 55 -3.38 -5.80 18.52
CA PRO A 55 -2.03 -5.41 18.93
C PRO A 55 -1.13 -6.54 19.46
#